data_AF-Q1QGC3-F1
#
_entry.id   AF-Q1QGC3-F1
#
_cell.length_a   1.000
_cell.length_b   1.000
_cell.length_c   1.000
_cell.angle_alpha   90.00
_cell.angle_beta   90.00
_cell.angle_gamma   90.00
#
_symmetry.space_group_name_H-M   'P 1'
#
loop_
_entity.id
_entity.type
_entity.pdbx_description
1 polymer ?
#
loop_
_entity_poly.entity_id
_entity_poly.type
_entity_poly.pdbx_seq_one_letter_code
_entity_poly.pdbx_strand_id
1 'polypeptide(L)'
;MRRSLHRGDGRSARGDGALSRLLSRVEIAFIYQIPLAARRALDAHPERRSTDEWRLHRLFPPFSSTLAGHDRVGVLLCSHRFGELWLGFDTDVSAGLALGTNATQLQVATGVLAGWTQLGIREGIHFVEKLDWQGFLRVVREVLGPTVIVHDPTAVPLMLADRVKAGIKNL
;
A
#
# COMPACT_ATOMS: atom_id res chain seq x y z
N MET A 1 -18.73 -1.17 -57.40
CA MET A 1 -18.03 -1.97 -56.36
C MET A 1 -17.64 -0.97 -55.26
N ARG A 2 -18.39 -0.78 -54.15
CA ARG A 2 -18.41 -1.58 -52.88
C ARG A 2 -16.99 -2.10 -52.52
N ARG A 3 -16.41 -1.97 -51.32
CA ARG A 3 -16.75 -1.43 -49.98
C ARG A 3 -15.39 -1.19 -49.24
N SER A 4 -15.20 -0.51 -48.10
CA SER A 4 -16.04 0.21 -47.13
C SER A 4 -15.15 1.18 -46.28
N LEU A 5 -15.74 2.12 -45.53
CA LEU A 5 -15.07 2.79 -44.40
C LEU A 5 -14.86 1.82 -43.23
N HIS A 6 -13.74 1.95 -42.50
CA HIS A 6 -13.65 1.57 -41.08
C HIS A 6 -12.71 2.49 -40.30
N ARG A 7 -13.20 2.99 -39.16
CA ARG A 7 -12.42 3.78 -38.19
C ARG A 7 -11.50 2.84 -37.40
N GLY A 8 -10.21 3.17 -37.33
CA GLY A 8 -9.33 2.62 -36.30
C GLY A 8 -9.59 3.35 -34.98
N ASP A 9 -10.40 2.76 -34.12
CA ASP A 9 -10.86 3.39 -32.87
C ASP A 9 -9.76 3.42 -31.79
N GLY A 10 -9.74 4.48 -30.99
CA GLY A 10 -8.70 4.75 -30.01
C GLY A 10 -8.81 3.85 -28.79
N ARG A 11 -8.07 2.74 -28.74
CA ARG A 11 -7.95 1.92 -27.53
C ARG A 11 -6.92 2.50 -26.56
N SER A 12 -7.38 3.48 -25.80
CA SER A 12 -6.80 3.84 -24.50
C SER A 12 -6.53 2.58 -23.68
N ALA A 13 -5.29 2.42 -23.23
CA ALA A 13 -4.88 1.32 -22.36
C ALA A 13 -5.44 1.50 -20.94
N ARG A 14 -6.74 1.19 -20.77
CA ARG A 14 -7.32 0.98 -19.45
C ARG A 14 -6.78 -0.31 -18.86
N GLY A 15 -5.77 -0.18 -17.99
CA GLY A 15 -5.30 -1.24 -17.12
C GLY A 15 -6.33 -1.54 -16.03
N ASP A 16 -7.45 -2.18 -16.39
CA ASP A 16 -8.46 -2.65 -15.46
C ASP A 16 -7.85 -3.76 -14.57
N GLY A 17 -7.39 -3.38 -13.39
CA GLY A 17 -6.60 -4.21 -12.49
C GLY A 17 -7.29 -5.52 -12.07
N ALA A 18 -6.54 -6.63 -12.12
CA ALA A 18 -7.07 -7.99 -11.94
C ALA A 18 -7.79 -8.24 -10.58
N LEU A 19 -7.47 -7.47 -9.55
CA LEU A 19 -8.10 -7.55 -8.22
C LEU A 19 -9.60 -7.19 -8.22
N SER A 20 -10.04 -6.20 -9.02
CA SER A 20 -11.45 -5.78 -9.05
C SER A 20 -12.38 -6.86 -9.62
N ARG A 21 -11.84 -7.76 -10.45
CA ARG A 21 -12.57 -8.91 -11.01
C ARG A 21 -12.71 -10.07 -10.02
N LEU A 22 -11.77 -10.20 -9.07
CA LEU A 22 -11.77 -11.24 -8.04
C LEU A 22 -12.62 -10.84 -6.82
N LEU A 23 -12.70 -9.55 -6.52
CA LEU A 23 -13.42 -8.99 -5.36
C LEU A 23 -14.50 -8.01 -5.81
N SER A 24 -15.48 -8.49 -6.59
CA SER A 24 -16.56 -7.69 -7.21
C SER A 24 -17.52 -6.98 -6.24
N ARG A 25 -17.28 -7.08 -4.92
CA ARG A 25 -18.01 -6.40 -3.84
C ARG A 25 -17.11 -5.58 -2.91
N VAL A 26 -15.82 -5.44 -3.22
CA VAL A 26 -14.86 -4.67 -2.41
C VAL A 26 -14.32 -3.52 -3.25
N GLU A 27 -14.62 -2.29 -2.85
CA GLU A 27 -14.00 -1.11 -3.42
C GLU A 27 -12.59 -0.94 -2.85
N ILE A 28 -11.58 -1.35 -3.63
CA ILE A 28 -10.16 -1.11 -3.32
C ILE A 28 -9.76 0.19 -4.01
N ALA A 29 -9.66 1.29 -3.25
CA ALA A 29 -9.23 2.59 -3.74
C ALA A 29 -7.95 3.05 -3.03
N PHE A 30 -6.86 3.17 -3.78
CA PHE A 30 -5.65 3.85 -3.31
C PHE A 30 -5.73 5.35 -3.63
N ILE A 31 -6.16 6.16 -2.67
CA ILE A 31 -6.24 7.62 -2.85
C ILE A 31 -4.86 8.25 -2.59
N TYR A 32 -3.98 8.16 -3.58
CA TYR A 32 -2.73 8.92 -3.58
C TYR A 32 -3.00 10.36 -4.03
N GLN A 33 -3.21 11.27 -3.08
CA GLN A 33 -3.20 12.69 -3.42
C GLN A 33 -1.74 13.12 -3.70
N ILE A 34 -1.43 13.45 -4.96
CA ILE A 34 -0.10 13.97 -5.35
C ILE A 34 0.29 15.13 -4.40
N PRO A 35 1.48 15.15 -3.78
CA PRO A 35 1.84 16.25 -2.86
C PRO A 35 1.68 17.63 -3.49
N LEU A 36 1.31 18.65 -2.70
CA LEU A 36 1.05 20.01 -3.23
C LEU A 36 2.24 20.57 -4.01
N ALA A 37 3.47 20.30 -3.55
CA ALA A 37 4.69 20.68 -4.25
C ALA A 37 4.82 20.01 -5.64
N ALA A 38 4.47 18.72 -5.74
CA ALA A 38 4.51 18.00 -7.01
C ALA A 38 3.40 18.45 -7.98
N ARG A 39 2.19 18.77 -7.47
CA ARG A 39 1.13 19.42 -8.28
C ARG A 39 1.62 20.75 -8.87
N ARG A 40 2.12 21.67 -8.02
CA ARG A 40 2.69 22.96 -8.46
C ARG A 40 3.82 22.80 -9.48
N ALA A 41 4.67 21.79 -9.33
CA ALA A 41 5.75 21.51 -10.27
C ALA A 41 5.24 21.04 -11.64
N LEU A 42 4.20 20.19 -11.68
CA LEU A 42 3.52 19.77 -12.90
C LEU A 42 2.79 20.94 -13.58
N ASP A 43 2.08 21.76 -12.80
CA ASP A 43 1.37 22.94 -13.30
C ASP A 43 2.33 23.98 -13.92
N ALA A 44 3.55 24.10 -13.38
CA ALA A 44 4.60 24.99 -13.86
C ALA A 44 5.38 24.45 -15.08
N HIS A 45 5.31 23.15 -15.35
CA HIS A 45 6.07 22.47 -16.41
C HIS A 45 5.22 21.45 -17.20
N PRO A 46 4.09 21.87 -17.81
CA PRO A 46 3.18 20.97 -18.54
C PRO A 46 3.80 20.36 -19.82
N GLU A 47 4.94 20.88 -20.27
CA GLU A 47 5.74 20.34 -21.36
C GLU A 47 6.42 19.02 -21.00
N ARG A 48 6.74 18.78 -19.71
CA ARG A 48 7.54 17.63 -19.26
C ARG A 48 6.68 16.40 -19.05
N ARG A 49 6.92 15.38 -19.88
CA ARG A 49 6.12 14.15 -20.01
C ARG A 49 6.89 12.87 -19.77
N SER A 50 8.23 12.90 -19.78
CA SER A 50 9.08 11.75 -19.49
C SER A 50 9.94 11.96 -18.22
N THR A 51 10.38 10.88 -17.60
CA THR A 51 11.04 10.93 -16.27
C THR A 51 12.44 11.53 -16.30
N ASP A 52 13.09 11.53 -17.46
CA ASP A 52 14.42 12.11 -17.72
C ASP A 52 14.39 13.65 -17.84
N GLU A 53 13.23 14.24 -18.15
CA GLU A 53 13.02 15.70 -18.15
C GLU A 53 12.89 16.26 -16.72
N TRP A 54 12.70 15.39 -15.72
CA TRP A 54 12.69 15.74 -14.31
C TRP A 54 14.07 15.47 -13.70
N ARG A 55 14.65 16.50 -13.06
CA ARG A 55 15.88 16.32 -12.28
C ARG A 55 15.58 15.54 -11.00
N LEU A 56 15.56 14.21 -11.11
CA LEU A 56 15.32 13.31 -10.00
C LEU A 56 16.52 13.37 -9.03
N HIS A 57 16.27 13.88 -7.83
CA HIS A 57 17.22 13.77 -6.73
C HIS A 57 16.99 12.45 -6.01
N ARG A 58 18.06 11.69 -5.74
CA ARG A 58 17.97 10.51 -4.87
C ARG A 58 17.64 10.99 -3.45
N LEU A 59 16.37 10.81 -3.06
CA LEU A 59 15.95 11.02 -1.68
C LEU A 59 16.60 9.94 -0.82
N PHE A 60 17.57 10.35 -0.02
CA PHE A 60 17.96 9.58 1.14
C PHE A 60 16.95 9.86 2.25
N PRO A 61 16.50 8.85 3.01
CA PRO A 61 15.76 9.09 4.24
C PRO A 61 16.57 10.04 5.13
N PRO A 62 15.95 11.00 5.83
CA PRO A 62 16.68 11.81 6.79
C PRO A 62 17.26 10.89 7.87
N PHE A 63 18.58 10.74 7.88
CA PHE A 63 19.30 10.09 8.97
C PHE A 63 19.14 10.94 10.23
N SER A 64 18.12 10.62 11.02
CA SER A 64 17.82 11.29 12.27
C SER A 64 17.66 10.26 13.39
N SER A 65 18.60 10.29 14.33
CA SER A 65 18.54 9.54 15.58
C SER A 65 17.52 10.10 16.58
N THR A 66 16.79 11.17 16.22
CA THR A 66 15.74 11.79 17.06
C THR A 66 14.32 11.41 16.64
N LEU A 67 14.16 10.53 15.64
CA LEU A 67 12.85 9.97 15.31
C LEU A 67 12.38 9.07 16.45
N ALA A 68 11.13 9.25 16.87
CA ALA A 68 10.49 8.51 17.95
C ALA A 68 9.02 8.23 17.58
N GLY A 69 8.41 7.27 18.28
CA GLY A 69 7.06 6.79 18.01
C GLY A 69 7.07 5.46 17.25
N HIS A 70 5.94 5.14 16.64
CA HIS A 70 5.65 3.84 16.05
C HIS A 70 5.11 3.99 14.63
N ASP A 71 5.36 2.99 13.78
CA ASP A 71 4.57 2.78 12.57
C ASP A 71 3.60 1.62 12.79
N ARG A 72 2.30 1.92 12.79
CA ARG A 72 1.22 0.97 13.02
C ARG A 72 0.47 0.74 11.72
N VAL A 73 0.71 -0.42 11.10
CA VAL A 73 0.14 -0.79 9.80
C VAL A 73 -0.55 -2.13 9.90
N GLY A 74 -1.78 -2.21 9.40
CA GLY A 74 -2.59 -3.42 9.45
C GLY A 74 -3.83 -3.32 8.59
N VAL A 75 -4.66 -4.36 8.64
CA VAL A 75 -5.98 -4.40 8.03
C VAL A 75 -7.06 -4.28 9.10
N LEU A 76 -8.08 -3.46 8.84
CA LEU A 76 -9.29 -3.36 9.65
C LEU A 76 -10.44 -4.06 8.94
N LEU A 77 -10.86 -5.20 9.47
CA LEU A 77 -11.98 -5.98 8.96
C LEU A 77 -13.25 -5.58 9.73
N CYS A 78 -14.21 -4.96 9.03
CA CYS A 78 -15.47 -4.50 9.61
C CYS A 78 -16.62 -5.45 9.23
N SER A 79 -17.45 -5.85 10.18
CA SER A 79 -18.58 -6.76 9.95
C SER A 79 -19.78 -6.45 10.85
N HIS A 80 -20.98 -6.35 10.26
CA HIS A 80 -22.21 -6.18 11.05
C HIS A 80 -22.53 -7.38 11.96
N ARG A 81 -21.91 -8.56 11.71
CA ARG A 81 -22.12 -9.78 12.50
C ARG A 81 -21.04 -10.02 13.55
N PHE A 82 -19.82 -9.52 13.31
CA PHE A 82 -18.63 -9.84 14.11
C PHE A 82 -17.89 -8.62 14.66
N GLY A 83 -18.43 -7.41 14.47
CA GLY A 83 -17.80 -6.17 14.91
C GLY A 83 -16.57 -5.79 14.07
N GLU A 84 -15.56 -5.21 14.70
CA GLU A 84 -14.33 -4.75 14.06
C GLU A 84 -13.09 -5.51 14.55
N LEU A 85 -12.30 -6.01 13.61
CA LEU A 85 -11.07 -6.77 13.86
C LEU A 85 -9.90 -6.09 13.16
N TRP A 86 -8.97 -5.53 13.94
CA TRP A 86 -7.70 -5.02 13.44
C TRP A 86 -6.59 -6.07 13.58
N LEU A 87 -5.83 -6.26 12.51
CA LEU A 87 -4.72 -7.21 12.41
C LEU A 87 -3.53 -6.51 11.77
N GLY A 88 -2.40 -6.39 12.46
CA GLY A 88 -1.26 -5.66 11.92
C GLY A 88 0.03 -5.79 12.72
N PHE A 89 0.95 -4.89 12.44
CA PHE A 89 2.21 -4.72 13.16
C PHE A 89 2.25 -3.32 13.77
N ASP A 90 2.89 -3.24 14.93
CA ASP A 90 3.12 -2.01 15.66
C ASP A 90 4.63 -1.90 15.90
N THR A 91 5.32 -1.23 14.99
CA THR A 91 6.78 -1.24 14.91
C THR A 91 7.34 0.05 15.48
N ASP A 92 7.99 -0.03 16.64
CA ASP A 92 8.74 1.09 17.22
C ASP A 92 9.87 1.53 16.27
N VAL A 93 10.05 2.84 16.12
CA VAL A 93 11.08 3.45 15.25
C VAL A 93 12.50 2.97 15.59
N SER A 94 12.80 2.70 16.86
CA SER A 94 14.12 2.23 17.32
C SER A 94 14.55 0.91 16.68
N ALA A 95 13.60 0.02 16.36
CA ALA A 95 13.88 -1.23 15.65
C ALA A 95 14.44 -0.97 14.24
N GLY A 96 13.96 0.08 13.56
CA GLY A 96 14.52 0.54 12.29
C GLY A 96 15.87 1.24 12.47
N LEU A 97 16.00 2.10 13.49
CA LEU A 97 17.23 2.88 13.71
C LEU A 97 18.46 1.99 13.94
N ALA A 98 18.30 0.85 14.62
CA ALA A 98 19.36 -0.15 14.81
C ALA A 98 19.93 -0.72 13.49
N LEU A 99 19.16 -0.61 12.40
CA LEU A 99 19.51 -1.08 11.05
C LEU A 99 19.75 0.09 10.07
N GLY A 100 19.89 1.32 10.56
CA GLY A 100 20.09 2.51 9.73
C GLY A 100 18.86 2.89 8.88
N THR A 101 17.66 2.51 9.32
CA THR A 101 16.39 2.73 8.61
C THR A 101 15.33 3.27 9.58
N ASN A 102 14.06 3.39 9.16
CA ASN A 102 12.93 3.72 10.06
C ASN A 102 11.89 2.58 10.10
N ALA A 103 10.91 2.66 11.01
CA ALA A 103 9.89 1.62 11.17
C ALA A 103 9.15 1.28 9.86
N THR A 104 8.69 2.29 9.11
CA THR A 104 8.01 2.10 7.82
C THR A 104 8.89 1.37 6.80
N GLN A 105 10.14 1.79 6.69
CA GLN A 105 11.09 1.18 5.77
C GLN A 105 11.47 -0.24 6.21
N LEU A 106 11.52 -0.51 7.52
CA LEU A 106 11.71 -1.86 8.06
C LEU A 106 10.54 -2.78 7.72
N GLN A 107 9.29 -2.31 7.86
CA GLN A 107 8.10 -3.06 7.45
C GLN A 107 8.10 -3.36 5.93
N VAL A 108 8.41 -2.35 5.10
CA VAL A 108 8.52 -2.53 3.64
C VAL A 108 9.64 -3.52 3.27
N ALA A 109 10.84 -3.35 3.84
CA ALA A 109 11.97 -4.25 3.58
C ALA A 109 11.67 -5.70 4.02
N THR A 110 10.96 -5.87 5.13
CA THR A 110 10.50 -7.18 5.59
C THR A 110 9.51 -7.81 4.62
N GLY A 111 8.55 -7.03 4.09
CA GLY A 111 7.62 -7.50 3.06
C GLY A 111 8.33 -7.92 1.77
N VAL A 112 9.37 -7.19 1.35
CA VAL A 112 10.21 -7.57 0.22
C VAL A 112 10.97 -8.88 0.50
N LEU A 113 11.57 -9.03 1.68
CA LEU A 113 12.27 -10.27 2.08
C LEU A 113 11.34 -11.49 2.09
N ALA A 114 10.16 -11.35 2.72
CA ALA A 114 9.15 -12.41 2.79
C ALA A 114 8.58 -12.78 1.40
N GLY A 115 8.47 -11.81 0.48
CA GLY A 115 8.14 -12.08 -0.91
C GLY A 115 9.27 -12.81 -1.65
N TRP A 116 10.51 -12.32 -1.50
CA TRP A 116 11.68 -12.85 -2.20
C TRP A 116 11.96 -14.33 -1.88
N THR A 117 11.83 -14.73 -0.62
CA THR A 117 12.00 -16.13 -0.18
C THR A 117 11.03 -17.12 -0.87
N GLN A 118 9.90 -16.63 -1.41
CA GLN A 118 8.92 -17.44 -2.15
C GLN A 118 8.98 -17.27 -3.65
N LEU A 119 9.50 -16.13 -4.12
CA LEU A 119 9.57 -15.83 -5.55
C LEU A 119 10.74 -16.56 -6.21
N GLY A 120 11.90 -16.69 -5.57
CA GLY A 120 12.97 -17.61 -5.99
C GLY A 120 13.27 -17.59 -7.50
N ILE A 121 13.05 -18.74 -8.16
CA ILE A 121 13.23 -18.93 -9.62
C ILE A 121 11.92 -18.78 -10.43
N ARG A 122 10.85 -18.21 -9.86
CA ARG A 122 9.56 -18.06 -10.54
C ARG A 122 9.65 -16.98 -11.62
N GLU A 123 9.34 -17.35 -12.85
CA GLU A 123 9.26 -16.42 -13.97
C GLU A 123 7.92 -15.67 -14.01
N GLY A 124 7.91 -14.47 -14.59
CA GLY A 124 6.71 -13.65 -14.81
C GLY A 124 6.33 -12.73 -13.64
N ILE A 125 5.15 -12.11 -13.76
CA ILE A 125 4.62 -11.16 -12.76
C ILE A 125 3.74 -11.92 -11.77
N HIS A 126 4.06 -11.82 -10.48
CA HIS A 126 3.33 -12.47 -9.39
C HIS A 126 2.69 -11.42 -8.47
N PHE A 127 1.47 -11.71 -8.02
CA PHE A 127 0.73 -10.90 -7.06
C PHE A 127 0.89 -11.45 -5.63
N VAL A 128 0.91 -10.59 -4.62
CA VAL A 128 1.13 -11.00 -3.22
C VAL A 128 0.02 -11.94 -2.73
N GLU A 129 -1.20 -11.79 -3.23
CA GLU A 129 -2.37 -12.63 -2.97
C GLU A 129 -2.26 -14.04 -3.57
N LYS A 130 -1.17 -14.35 -4.29
CA LYS A 130 -0.83 -15.68 -4.83
C LYS A 130 0.38 -16.32 -4.14
N LEU A 131 0.97 -15.64 -3.16
CA LEU A 131 2.02 -16.20 -2.31
C LEU A 131 1.41 -17.05 -1.18
N ASP A 132 2.20 -17.97 -0.62
CA ASP A 132 1.82 -18.66 0.60
C ASP A 132 1.86 -17.66 1.77
N TRP A 133 0.69 -17.25 2.24
CA TRP A 133 0.58 -16.28 3.32
C TRP A 133 1.15 -16.81 4.65
N GLN A 134 1.18 -18.13 4.87
CA GLN A 134 1.72 -18.72 6.11
C GLN A 134 3.24 -18.63 6.14
N GLY A 135 3.90 -19.07 5.06
CA GLY A 135 5.33 -18.88 4.85
C GLY A 135 5.73 -17.41 4.84
N PHE A 136 4.90 -16.52 4.28
CA PHE A 136 5.13 -15.07 4.25
C PHE A 136 5.12 -14.51 5.68
N LEU A 137 4.04 -14.72 6.44
CA LEU A 137 3.92 -14.20 7.79
C LEU A 137 4.93 -14.80 8.77
N ARG A 138 5.43 -16.02 8.54
CA ARG A 138 6.54 -16.58 9.32
C ARG A 138 7.80 -15.72 9.18
N VAL A 139 8.25 -15.45 7.95
CA VAL A 139 9.42 -14.60 7.68
C VAL A 139 9.18 -13.17 8.20
N VAL A 140 7.96 -12.62 8.04
CA VAL A 140 7.65 -11.29 8.57
C VAL A 140 7.77 -11.23 10.09
N ARG A 141 7.30 -12.26 10.80
CA ARG A 141 7.34 -12.31 12.28
C ARG A 141 8.72 -12.50 12.86
N GLU A 142 9.66 -13.06 12.11
CA GLU A 142 11.07 -13.16 12.50
C GLU A 142 11.75 -11.76 12.57
N VAL A 143 11.23 -10.76 11.84
CA VAL A 143 11.79 -9.40 11.80
C VAL A 143 10.93 -8.39 12.58
N LEU A 144 9.61 -8.40 12.40
CA LEU A 144 8.69 -7.42 13.02
C LEU A 144 8.08 -7.90 14.34
N GLY A 145 8.37 -9.12 14.78
CA GLY A 145 7.71 -9.74 15.93
C GLY A 145 6.28 -10.20 15.64
N PRO A 146 5.48 -10.52 16.67
CA PRO A 146 4.14 -11.07 16.49
C PRO A 146 3.17 -10.06 15.86
N THR A 147 2.22 -10.58 15.08
CA THR A 147 1.07 -9.79 14.61
C THR A 147 0.21 -9.39 15.81
N VAL A 148 -0.04 -8.09 15.96
CA VAL A 148 -0.96 -7.55 16.97
C VAL A 148 -2.40 -7.72 16.46
N ILE A 149 -3.29 -8.16 17.35
CA ILE A 149 -4.68 -8.50 17.05
C ILE A 149 -5.58 -7.78 18.05
N VAL A 150 -6.50 -6.96 17.57
CA VAL A 150 -7.49 -6.24 18.39
C VAL A 150 -8.87 -6.51 17.83
N HIS A 151 -9.77 -7.05 18.65
CA HIS A 151 -11.15 -7.38 18.27
C HIS A 151 -12.14 -6.68 19.19
N ASP A 152 -13.02 -5.87 18.62
CA ASP A 152 -14.21 -5.35 19.28
C ASP A 152 -15.46 -5.99 18.63
N PRO A 153 -16.09 -6.99 19.26
CA PRO A 153 -17.30 -7.62 18.73
C PRO A 153 -18.55 -6.74 18.81
N THR A 154 -18.49 -5.60 19.51
CA THR A 154 -19.60 -4.66 19.72
C THR A 154 -19.53 -3.43 18.82
N ALA A 155 -18.37 -3.17 18.20
CA ALA A 155 -18.19 -2.07 17.27
C ALA A 155 -19.19 -2.13 16.10
N VAL A 156 -19.90 -1.02 15.87
CA VAL A 156 -20.82 -0.88 14.74
C VAL A 156 -20.03 -0.41 13.51
N PRO A 157 -20.00 -1.17 12.40
CA PRO A 157 -19.28 -0.76 11.19
C PRO A 157 -19.71 0.60 10.67
N LEU A 158 -18.83 1.59 10.78
CA LEU A 158 -19.03 2.92 10.21
C LEU A 158 -18.42 3.03 8.81
N MET A 159 -19.16 3.68 7.90
CA MET A 159 -18.62 4.18 6.63
C MET A 159 -17.49 5.17 6.89
N LEU A 160 -16.52 5.25 5.97
CA LEU A 160 -15.36 6.15 6.10
C LEU A 160 -15.77 7.61 6.34
N ALA A 161 -16.81 8.09 5.63
CA ALA A 161 -17.35 9.43 5.79
C ALA A 161 -17.89 9.73 7.20
N ASP A 162 -18.40 8.71 7.90
CA ASP A 162 -18.96 8.88 9.24
C ASP A 162 -17.89 8.74 10.34
N ARG A 163 -16.83 7.95 10.12
CA ARG A 163 -15.65 7.93 10.99
C ARG A 163 -14.97 9.29 11.07
N VAL A 164 -14.85 9.99 9.94
CA VAL A 164 -14.30 11.36 9.88
C VAL A 164 -15.16 12.35 10.68
N LYS A 165 -16.49 12.27 10.57
CA LYS A 165 -17.43 13.11 11.36
C LYS A 165 -17.40 12.80 12.85
N ALA A 166 -17.23 11.53 13.21
CA ALA A 166 -17.19 11.07 14.60
C ALA A 166 -15.93 11.54 15.37
N GLY A 167 -14.98 12.21 14.69
CA GLY A 167 -13.77 12.74 15.33
C GLY A 167 -12.82 11.65 15.82
N ILE A 168 -12.97 10.41 15.32
CA ILE A 168 -12.07 9.30 15.60
C ILE A 168 -10.72 9.64 14.95
N LYS A 169 -9.83 10.21 15.75
CA LYS A 169 -8.42 10.39 15.37
C LYS A 169 -7.81 8.99 15.18
N ASN A 170 -7.06 8.83 14.09
CA ASN A 170 -6.55 7.55 13.59
C ASN A 170 -6.05 6.60 14.70
N LEU A 171 -6.42 5.31 14.57
CA LEU A 171 -5.96 4.18 15.36
C LEU A 171 -4.45 3.92 15.22
#